data_AF-A0A927D116-F1
#
_entry.id   AF-A0A927D116-F1
#
_cell.length_a   1.000
_cell.length_b   1.000
_cell.length_c   1.000
_cell.angle_alpha   90.00
_cell.angle_beta   90.00
_cell.angle_gamma   90.00
#
_symmetry.space_group_name_H-M   'P 1'
#
loop_
_entity.id
_entity.type
_entity.pdbx_description
1 polymer ?
#
loop_
_entity_poly.entity_id
_entity_poly.type
_entity_poly.pdbx_seq_one_letter_code
_entity_poly.pdbx_strand_id
1 'polypeptide(L)'
;MPQVVENWAEVAHHSALRLRTESAAQGGIPAFDRVAADLAKVGKPTGQAAGAVVPLILCLGDQHLSLFGTIAQFGTPEDVLLDALKIELFFPTDEATRRFLEDAAA
;
A
#
# COMPACT_ATOMS: atom_id res chain seq x y z
N MET A 1 -7.03 -10.45 -5.58
CA MET A 1 -5.86 -10.02 -4.79
C MET A 1 -5.19 -11.15 -4.00
N PRO A 2 -5.87 -12.05 -3.27
CA PRO A 2 -5.16 -13.06 -2.46
C PRO A 2 -4.35 -14.08 -3.29
N GLN A 3 -4.58 -14.17 -4.61
CA GLN A 3 -3.78 -14.99 -5.52
C GLN A 3 -2.45 -14.35 -5.96
N VAL A 4 -2.25 -13.06 -5.65
CA VAL A 4 -1.09 -12.25 -6.08
C VAL A 4 -0.40 -11.58 -4.89
N VAL A 5 -1.11 -11.35 -3.79
CA VAL A 5 -0.58 -10.75 -2.56
C VAL A 5 -0.76 -11.76 -1.42
N GLU A 6 0.33 -12.30 -0.91
CA GLU A 6 0.32 -13.34 0.14
C GLU A 6 -0.23 -12.77 1.46
N ASN A 7 0.26 -11.58 1.87
CA ASN A 7 -0.18 -10.89 3.08
C ASN A 7 -1.39 -9.95 2.84
N TRP A 8 -2.36 -10.38 2.02
CA TRP A 8 -3.47 -9.52 1.59
C TRP A 8 -4.29 -8.90 2.73
N ALA A 9 -4.49 -9.62 3.84
CA ALA A 9 -5.22 -9.08 4.99
C ALA A 9 -4.52 -7.85 5.62
N GLU A 10 -3.19 -7.84 5.61
CA GLU A 10 -2.39 -6.72 6.10
C GLU A 10 -2.45 -5.54 5.13
N VAL A 11 -2.20 -5.78 3.85
CA VAL A 11 -2.27 -4.75 2.80
C VAL A 11 -3.66 -4.12 2.75
N ALA A 12 -4.72 -4.91 2.74
CA ALA A 12 -6.10 -4.42 2.73
C ALA A 12 -6.42 -3.57 3.97
N HIS A 13 -5.93 -3.97 5.16
CA HIS A 13 -6.12 -3.21 6.39
C HIS A 13 -5.47 -1.81 6.30
N HIS A 14 -4.21 -1.74 5.87
CA HIS A 14 -3.49 -0.48 5.74
C HIS A 14 -4.05 0.41 4.62
N SER A 15 -4.42 -0.16 3.47
CA SER A 15 -5.11 0.57 2.40
C SER A 15 -6.44 1.15 2.88
N ALA A 16 -7.22 0.40 3.66
CA ALA A 16 -8.48 0.89 4.21
C ALA A 16 -8.28 2.02 5.22
N LEU A 17 -7.26 1.94 6.09
CA LEU A 17 -6.90 3.02 7.01
C LEU A 17 -6.50 4.28 6.26
N ARG A 18 -5.63 4.16 5.26
CA ARG A 18 -5.19 5.26 4.41
C ARG A 18 -6.37 5.93 3.71
N LEU A 19 -7.23 5.17 3.03
CA LEU A 19 -8.38 5.72 2.32
C LEU A 19 -9.36 6.46 3.24
N ARG A 20 -9.56 5.99 4.47
CA ARG A 20 -10.38 6.71 5.47
C ARG A 20 -9.74 8.05 5.86
N THR A 21 -8.43 8.08 6.10
CA THR A 21 -7.71 9.31 6.42
C THR A 21 -7.77 10.31 5.26
N GLU A 22 -7.58 9.84 4.03
CA GLU A 22 -7.64 10.68 2.84
C GLU A 22 -9.05 11.21 2.57
N SER A 23 -10.07 10.36 2.74
CA SER A 23 -11.48 10.76 2.65
C SER A 23 -11.80 11.86 3.66
N ALA A 24 -11.43 11.66 4.93
CA ALA A 24 -11.70 12.62 6.00
C ALA A 24 -11.01 13.98 5.75
N ALA A 25 -9.78 13.97 5.24
CA ALA A 25 -9.04 15.19 4.92
C ALA A 25 -9.69 16.03 3.81
N GLN A 26 -10.48 15.41 2.94
CA GLN A 26 -11.17 16.07 1.81
C GLN A 26 -12.67 16.27 2.05
N GLY A 27 -13.13 16.14 3.30
CA GLY A 27 -14.54 16.36 3.67
C GLY A 27 -15.47 15.18 3.40
N GLY A 28 -14.93 13.99 3.16
CA GLY A 28 -15.67 12.75 2.93
C GLY A 28 -15.86 12.47 1.44
N ILE A 29 -15.10 11.50 0.92
CA ILE A 29 -15.20 11.02 -0.46
C ILE A 29 -15.94 9.68 -0.45
N PRO A 30 -17.21 9.62 -0.91
CA PRO A 30 -18.02 8.40 -0.82
C PRO A 30 -17.42 7.19 -1.53
N ALA A 31 -16.62 7.42 -2.58
CA ALA A 31 -15.91 6.35 -3.28
C ALA A 31 -14.81 5.72 -2.40
N PHE A 32 -14.01 6.53 -1.70
CA PHE A 32 -12.97 6.06 -0.80
C PHE A 32 -13.56 5.34 0.39
N ASP A 33 -14.65 5.88 0.96
CA ASP A 33 -15.34 5.26 2.09
C ASP A 33 -15.90 3.88 1.73
N ARG A 34 -16.48 3.72 0.53
CA ARG A 34 -16.94 2.41 0.04
C ARG A 34 -15.79 1.42 -0.09
N VAL A 35 -14.71 1.79 -0.77
CA VAL A 35 -13.56 0.90 -0.96
C VAL A 35 -12.93 0.54 0.38
N ALA A 36 -12.79 1.49 1.30
CA ALA A 36 -12.28 1.24 2.65
C ALA A 36 -13.17 0.29 3.45
N ALA A 37 -14.50 0.40 3.30
CA ALA A 37 -15.45 -0.52 3.92
C ALA A 37 -15.36 -1.94 3.33
N ASP A 38 -15.16 -2.06 2.01
CA ASP A 38 -14.98 -3.36 1.37
C ASP A 38 -13.65 -4.02 1.76
N LEU A 39 -12.56 -3.27 1.78
CA LEU A 39 -11.25 -3.75 2.21
C LEU A 39 -11.25 -4.18 3.69
N ALA A 40 -12.01 -3.50 4.55
CA ALA A 40 -12.14 -3.88 5.95
C ALA A 40 -12.80 -5.25 6.17
N LYS A 41 -13.50 -5.80 5.15
CA LYS A 41 -14.12 -7.13 5.22
C LYS A 41 -13.12 -8.28 5.00
N VAL A 42 -11.93 -8.01 4.49
CA VAL A 42 -10.90 -9.02 4.16
C VAL A 42 -10.39 -9.76 5.41
N GLY A 43 -10.45 -9.11 6.59
CA GLY A 43 -10.00 -9.66 7.87
C GLY A 43 -9.01 -8.75 8.57
N LYS A 44 -8.59 -9.13 9.78
CA LYS A 44 -7.55 -8.40 10.52
C LYS A 44 -6.17 -8.99 10.23
N PRO A 45 -5.11 -8.16 10.17
CA PRO A 45 -3.74 -8.65 10.10
C PRO A 45 -3.44 -9.55 11.31
N THR A 46 -2.72 -10.64 11.10
CA THR A 46 -2.31 -11.59 12.16
C THR A 46 -0.92 -11.29 12.74
N GLY A 47 -0.16 -10.38 12.11
CA GLY A 47 1.19 -9.96 12.53
C GLY A 47 1.23 -8.71 13.41
N GLN A 48 2.40 -8.42 13.98
CA GLN A 48 2.67 -7.15 14.66
C GLN A 48 2.78 -6.01 13.64
N ALA A 49 2.15 -4.87 13.92
CA ALA A 49 2.23 -3.69 13.08
C ALA A 49 3.69 -3.24 12.91
N ALA A 50 4.21 -3.31 11.67
CA ALA A 50 5.57 -2.92 11.33
C ALA A 50 5.70 -1.38 11.22
N GLY A 51 5.54 -0.66 12.33
CA GLY A 51 5.80 0.79 12.40
C GLY A 51 5.09 1.61 11.31
N ALA A 52 5.82 2.53 10.67
CA ALA A 52 5.30 3.43 9.62
C ALA A 52 5.28 2.81 8.20
N VAL A 53 5.51 1.50 8.09
CA VAL A 53 5.75 0.84 6.81
C VAL A 53 4.75 -0.29 6.60
N VAL A 54 4.24 -0.44 5.37
CA VAL A 54 3.35 -1.54 4.99
C VAL A 54 4.16 -2.60 4.25
N PRO A 55 4.37 -3.80 4.82
CA PRO A 55 5.01 -4.88 4.09
C PRO A 55 4.08 -5.40 2.99
N LEU A 56 4.66 -5.82 1.87
CA LEU A 56 3.98 -6.39 0.71
C LEU A 56 4.73 -7.65 0.28
N ILE A 57 4.07 -8.79 0.30
CA ILE A 57 4.60 -10.03 -0.26
C ILE A 57 3.86 -10.30 -1.58
N LEU A 58 4.54 -10.09 -2.70
CA LEU A 58 3.99 -10.24 -4.05
C LEU A 58 4.37 -11.59 -4.64
N CYS A 59 3.37 -12.38 -5.06
CA CYS A 59 3.56 -13.66 -5.72
C CYS A 59 3.55 -13.47 -7.24
N LEU A 60 4.68 -13.75 -7.90
CA LEU A 60 4.86 -13.71 -9.35
C LEU A 60 5.30 -15.09 -9.86
N GLY A 61 4.33 -15.95 -10.19
CA GLY A 61 4.61 -17.35 -10.48
C GLY A 61 5.18 -18.05 -9.25
N ASP A 62 6.37 -18.64 -9.38
CA ASP A 62 7.08 -19.29 -8.26
C ASP A 62 7.93 -18.31 -7.43
N GLN A 63 7.97 -17.02 -7.81
CA GLN A 63 8.74 -16.00 -7.10
C GLN A 63 7.88 -15.30 -6.04
N HIS A 64 8.44 -15.14 -4.84
CA HIS A 64 7.85 -14.37 -3.75
C HIS A 64 8.74 -13.16 -3.51
N LEU A 65 8.23 -11.97 -3.82
CA LEU A 65 8.95 -10.72 -3.62
C LEU A 65 8.51 -10.09 -2.31
N SER A 66 9.44 -9.98 -1.36
CA SER A 66 9.20 -9.30 -0.10
C SER A 66 9.63 -7.84 -0.22
N LEU A 67 8.63 -6.96 -0.13
CA LEU A 67 8.72 -5.54 -0.40
C LEU A 67 8.19 -4.75 0.79
N PHE A 68 8.56 -3.48 0.85
CA PHE A 68 7.92 -2.52 1.72
C PHE A 68 7.59 -1.24 0.96
N GLY A 69 6.40 -0.71 1.22
CA GLY A 69 5.88 0.48 0.54
C GLY A 69 6.19 1.78 1.29
N THR A 70 6.53 2.83 0.55
CA THR A 70 6.48 4.22 1.04
C THR A 70 5.62 5.07 0.11
N ILE A 71 4.99 6.11 0.66
CA ILE A 71 4.18 7.05 -0.12
C ILE A 71 4.79 8.44 0.05
N ALA A 72 5.28 9.00 -1.05
CA ALA A 72 5.71 10.39 -1.13
C ALA A 72 4.55 11.23 -1.67
N GLN A 73 4.14 12.25 -0.93
CA GLN A 73 3.09 13.18 -1.35
C GLN A 73 3.73 14.52 -1.72
N PHE A 74 3.45 15.00 -2.93
CA PHE A 74 3.86 16.31 -3.42
C PHE A 74 2.69 17.29 -3.23
N GLY A 75 2.95 18.39 -2.55
CA GLY A 75 2.00 19.49 -2.39
C GLY A 75 2.68 20.70 -1.77
N THR A 76 2.15 21.89 -2.04
CA THR A 76 2.49 23.09 -1.29
C THR A 76 1.38 23.38 -0.27
N PRO A 77 1.68 24.03 0.87
CA PRO A 77 0.65 24.40 1.86
C PRO A 77 -0.46 25.31 1.30
N GLU A 78 -0.21 25.99 0.17
CA GLU A 78 -1.17 26.91 -0.48
C GLU A 78 -2.09 26.19 -1.48
N ASP A 79 -1.74 24.99 -1.95
CA ASP A 79 -2.50 24.21 -2.92
C ASP A 79 -3.62 23.38 -2.24
N VAL A 80 -4.55 24.07 -1.59
CA VAL A 80 -5.71 23.46 -0.90
C VAL A 80 -6.71 22.80 -1.88
N LEU A 81 -6.56 23.01 -3.19
CA LEU A 81 -7.54 22.62 -4.21
C LEU A 81 -7.03 21.65 -5.29
N LEU A 82 -5.75 21.25 -5.25
CA LEU A 82 -5.18 20.35 -6.26
C LEU A 82 -4.93 18.96 -5.68
N ASP A 83 -5.32 17.97 -6.49
CA ASP A 83 -5.08 16.55 -6.28
C ASP A 83 -3.59 16.33 -6.00
N ALA A 84 -3.21 16.18 -4.73
CA ALA A 84 -1.82 16.09 -4.34
C ALA A 84 -1.23 14.83 -4.97
N LEU A 85 -0.31 15.02 -5.92
CA LEU A 85 0.35 13.90 -6.59
C LEU A 85 1.03 13.04 -5.53
N LYS A 86 0.68 11.75 -5.53
CA LYS A 86 1.31 10.75 -4.65
C LYS A 86 2.07 9.76 -5.50
N ILE A 87 3.31 9.51 -5.11
CA ILE A 87 4.13 8.44 -5.66
C ILE A 87 4.23 7.37 -4.58
N GLU A 88 3.87 6.15 -4.94
CA GLU A 88 4.07 4.98 -4.09
C GLU A 88 5.28 4.20 -4.61
N LEU A 89 6.25 3.98 -3.72
CA LEU A 89 7.51 3.30 -4.02
C LEU A 89 7.56 2.00 -3.25
N PHE A 90 8.06 0.94 -3.90
CA PHE A 90 8.25 -0.37 -3.28
C PHE A 90 9.74 -0.71 -3.28
N PHE A 91 10.26 -1.06 -2.11
CA PHE A 91 11.67 -1.37 -1.92
C PHE A 91 11.84 -2.83 -1.48
N PRO A 92 12.89 -3.53 -1.94
CA PRO A 92 13.16 -4.90 -1.51
C PRO A 92 13.50 -4.94 -0.02
N THR A 93 12.93 -5.89 0.71
CA THR A 93 13.31 -6.15 2.12
C THR A 93 14.38 -7.23 2.25
N ASP A 94 14.68 -7.95 1.17
CA ASP A 94 15.70 -8.98 1.13
C ASP A 94 16.51 -8.98 -0.18
N GLU A 95 17.63 -9.71 -0.13
CA GLU A 95 18.61 -9.79 -1.21
C GLU A 95 18.07 -10.50 -2.46
N ALA A 96 17.18 -11.49 -2.28
CA ALA A 96 16.59 -12.22 -3.40
C ALA A 96 15.66 -11.31 -4.21
N THR A 97 14.79 -10.58 -3.52
CA THR A 97 13.90 -9.59 -4.11
C THR A 97 14.68 -8.45 -4.77
N ARG A 98 15.76 -7.97 -4.15
CA ARG A 98 16.64 -6.96 -4.75
C ARG A 98 17.19 -7.40 -6.10
N ARG A 99 17.78 -8.60 -6.17
CA ARG A 99 18.35 -9.15 -7.41
C ARG A 99 17.29 -9.31 -8.49
N PHE A 100 16.12 -9.83 -8.12
CA PHE A 100 15.01 -9.96 -9.06
C PHE A 100 14.63 -8.61 -9.69
N LEU A 101 14.52 -7.55 -8.88
CA LEU A 101 14.19 -6.22 -9.38
C LEU A 101 15.30 -5.61 -10.24
N GLU A 102 16.57 -5.86 -9.92
CA GLU A 102 17.72 -5.42 -10.72
C GLU A 102 17.77 -6.12 -12.07
N ASP A 103 17.54 -7.44 -12.11
CA ASP A 103 17.50 -8.23 -13.35
C ASP A 103 16.32 -7.82 -14.24
N ALA A 104 15.17 -7.47 -13.66
CA ALA A 104 13.99 -7.02 -14.39
C ALA A 104 14.10 -5.58 -14.92
N ALA A 105 15.02 -4.77 -14.40
CA ALA A 105 15.23 -3.39 -14.80
C ALA A 105 16.27 -3.22 -15.93
N ALA A 106 16.99 -4.30 -16.27
CA ALA A 106 17.98 -4.35 -17.34
C ALA A 106 17.32 -4.57 -18.72
#